data_AF-A0A7Y7J0P5-F1
#
_entry.id   AF-A0A7Y7J0P5-F1
#
_cell.length_a   1.000
_cell.length_b   1.000
_cell.length_c   1.000
_cell.angle_alpha   90.00
_cell.angle_beta   90.00
_cell.angle_gamma   90.00
#
_symmetry.space_group_name_H-M   'P 1'
#
loop_
_entity.id
_entity.type
_entity.pdbx_description
1 polymer ?
#
loop_
_entity_poly.entity_id
_entity_poly.type
_entity_poly.pdbx_seq_one_letter_code
_entity_poly.pdbx_strand_id
1 'polypeptide(L)'
;APVIPWRPPGERPPSAAELRICAPFLHRLIVLAAPRRVLLMGNTPTRLLTGEQGGIARLRGRWRAMTVPGSAEKLPVLPMRHPSQLTASAAARRDAWKDILLLRTTLDQDKQTP
;
A
#
# COMPACT_ATOMS: atom_id res chain seq x y z
N ALA A 1 -1.17 0.10 8.73
CA ALA A 1 -0.01 -0.19 9.60
C ALA A 1 1.26 0.29 8.91
N PRO A 2 2.26 0.80 9.65
CA PRO A 2 3.56 1.12 9.07
C PRO A 2 4.31 -0.17 8.70
N VAL A 3 5.25 -0.08 7.76
CA VAL A 3 6.05 -1.23 7.32
C VAL A 3 7.06 -1.67 8.38
N ILE A 4 7.55 -0.72 9.17
CA ILE A 4 8.38 -0.94 10.34
C ILE A 4 7.74 -0.23 11.54
N PRO A 5 7.82 -0.78 12.77
CA PRO A 5 7.13 -0.20 13.93
C PRO A 5 7.88 0.96 14.60
N TRP A 6 9.11 1.26 14.18
CA TRP A 6 9.91 2.39 14.68
C TRP A 6 10.21 3.42 13.60
N ARG A 7 10.64 4.61 14.04
CA ARG A 7 11.14 5.67 13.17
C ARG A 7 12.64 5.46 12.89
N PRO A 8 13.08 5.31 11.63
CA PRO A 8 14.50 5.19 11.34
C PRO A 8 15.28 6.43 11.79
N PRO A 9 16.52 6.26 12.27
CA PRO A 9 17.36 7.39 12.63
C PRO A 9 17.65 8.27 11.40
N GLY A 10 17.51 9.58 11.55
CA GLY A 10 17.78 10.55 10.49
C GLY A 10 16.79 10.54 9.33
N GLU A 11 15.54 10.10 9.53
CA GLU A 11 14.50 10.02 8.48
C GLU A 11 14.89 9.18 7.26
N ARG A 12 15.91 8.33 7.38
CA ARG A 12 16.33 7.47 6.28
C ARG A 12 15.21 6.50 5.90
N PRO A 13 15.16 6.05 4.64
CA PRO A 13 14.27 4.93 4.30
C PRO A 13 14.64 3.68 5.12
N PRO A 14 13.66 2.80 5.40
CA PRO A 14 13.93 1.50 6.00
C PRO A 14 14.93 0.71 5.15
N SER A 15 15.91 0.10 5.81
CA SER A 15 16.90 -0.76 5.16
C SER A 15 16.27 -2.08 4.73
N ALA A 16 16.90 -2.77 3.77
CA ALA A 16 16.44 -4.08 3.33
C ALA A 16 16.39 -5.12 4.46
N ALA A 17 17.31 -5.02 5.44
CA ALA A 17 17.32 -5.92 6.60
C ALA A 17 16.10 -5.67 7.51
N GLU A 18 15.79 -4.42 7.82
CA GLU A 18 14.62 -4.06 8.64
C GLU A 18 13.33 -4.49 7.94
N LEU A 19 13.20 -4.24 6.64
CA LEU A 19 12.04 -4.67 5.85
C LEU A 19 11.86 -6.19 5.89
N ARG A 20 12.95 -6.96 5.75
CA ARG A 20 12.92 -8.43 5.78
C ARG A 20 12.48 -8.96 7.14
N ILE A 21 12.96 -8.34 8.23
CA ILE A 21 12.59 -8.72 9.60
C ILE A 21 11.10 -8.40 9.85
N CYS A 22 10.60 -7.27 9.36
CA CYS A 22 9.23 -6.84 9.62
C CYS A 22 8.17 -7.44 8.68
N ALA A 23 8.56 -7.93 7.49
CA ALA A 23 7.62 -8.45 6.50
C ALA A 23 6.71 -9.60 7.03
N PRO A 24 7.21 -10.61 7.76
CA PRO A 24 6.36 -11.68 8.29
C PRO A 24 5.28 -11.16 9.25
N PHE A 25 5.61 -10.16 10.08
CA PHE A 25 4.65 -9.53 10.97
C PHE A 25 3.57 -8.77 10.20
N LEU A 26 3.96 -8.02 9.17
CA LEU A 26 3.00 -7.30 8.32
C LEU A 26 2.06 -8.28 7.59
N HIS A 27 2.57 -9.38 7.06
CA HIS A 27 1.75 -10.43 6.47
C HIS A 27 0.80 -11.05 7.49
N ARG A 28 1.28 -11.36 8.70
CA ARG A 28 0.43 -11.90 9.77
C ARG A 28 -0.67 -10.93 10.18
N LEU A 29 -0.37 -9.64 10.27
CA LEU A 29 -1.36 -8.60 10.54
C LEU A 29 -2.43 -8.53 9.45
N ILE A 30 -2.03 -8.64 8.17
CA ILE A 30 -2.98 -8.68 7.04
C ILE A 30 -3.89 -9.91 7.14
N VAL A 31 -3.32 -11.09 7.42
CA VAL A 31 -4.10 -12.34 7.57
C VAL A 31 -5.09 -12.21 8.73
N LEU A 32 -4.66 -11.70 9.89
CA LEU A 32 -5.52 -11.57 11.07
C LEU A 32 -6.61 -10.51 10.89
N ALA A 33 -6.30 -9.40 10.20
CA ALA A 33 -7.27 -8.35 9.92
C ALA A 33 -8.27 -8.73 8.82
N ALA A 34 -7.96 -9.77 8.02
CA ALA A 34 -8.76 -10.25 6.89
C ALA A 34 -9.41 -9.12 6.05
N PRO A 35 -8.64 -8.12 5.59
CA PRO A 35 -9.22 -6.98 4.90
C PRO A 35 -9.71 -7.43 3.52
N ARG A 36 -10.80 -6.81 3.03
CA ARG A 36 -11.24 -7.02 1.64
C ARG A 36 -10.25 -6.41 0.63
N ARG A 37 -9.52 -5.36 1.02
CA ARG A 37 -8.57 -4.60 0.18
C ARG A 37 -7.47 -3.94 1.01
N VAL A 38 -6.34 -3.62 0.38
CA VAL A 38 -5.24 -2.88 1.03
C VAL A 38 -4.80 -1.67 0.22
N LEU A 39 -4.69 -0.52 0.88
CA LEU A 39 -4.14 0.71 0.31
C LEU A 39 -2.64 0.81 0.65
N LEU A 40 -1.79 0.92 -0.36
CA LEU A 40 -0.32 0.97 -0.20
C LEU A 40 0.18 2.39 -0.44
N MET A 41 0.66 3.05 0.61
CA MET A 41 1.08 4.44 0.57
C MET A 41 2.59 4.57 0.34
N GLY A 42 3.00 4.85 -0.89
CA GLY A 42 4.39 5.09 -1.27
C GLY A 42 5.15 3.87 -1.81
N ASN A 43 6.42 4.07 -2.14
CA ASN A 43 7.27 3.05 -2.79
C ASN A 43 7.53 1.85 -1.88
N THR A 44 7.93 2.09 -0.63
CA THR A 44 8.37 1.04 0.30
C THR A 44 7.32 -0.05 0.52
N PRO A 45 6.07 0.26 0.92
CA PRO A 45 5.06 -0.78 1.08
C PRO A 45 4.69 -1.42 -0.25
N THR A 46 4.62 -0.65 -1.34
CA THR A 46 4.31 -1.20 -2.68
C THR A 46 5.32 -2.25 -3.09
N ARG A 47 6.62 -1.93 -3.05
CA ARG A 47 7.70 -2.84 -3.43
C ARG A 47 7.75 -4.07 -2.53
N LEU A 48 7.65 -3.87 -1.21
CA LEU A 48 7.73 -4.96 -0.25
C LEU A 48 6.62 -5.98 -0.46
N LEU A 49 5.40 -5.50 -0.69
CA LEU A 49 4.21 -6.33 -0.68
C LEU A 49 3.82 -6.88 -2.05
N THR A 50 4.12 -6.15 -3.14
CA THR A 50 3.76 -6.60 -4.50
C THR A 50 4.95 -7.08 -5.31
N GLY A 51 6.19 -6.88 -4.85
CA GLY A 51 7.41 -7.19 -5.60
C GLY A 51 7.66 -6.29 -6.83
N GLU A 52 6.77 -5.33 -7.09
CA GLU A 52 6.82 -4.46 -8.26
C GLU A 52 7.99 -3.50 -8.18
N GLN A 53 8.71 -3.38 -9.28
CA GLN A 53 9.81 -2.43 -9.41
C GLN A 53 9.32 -1.14 -10.08
N GLY A 54 9.87 0.00 -9.67
CA GLY A 54 9.52 1.31 -10.22
C GLY A 54 9.12 2.33 -9.16
N GLY A 55 8.84 3.55 -9.63
CA GLY A 55 8.40 4.66 -8.78
C GLY A 55 6.87 4.70 -8.64
N ILE A 56 6.40 5.16 -7.48
CA ILE A 56 4.98 5.21 -7.12
C ILE A 56 4.16 6.02 -8.12
N ALA A 57 4.76 7.04 -8.76
CA ALA A 57 4.10 7.84 -9.80
C ALA A 57 3.62 6.98 -10.98
N ARG A 58 4.34 5.91 -11.33
CA ARG A 58 3.95 4.95 -12.38
C ARG A 58 3.03 3.85 -11.83
N LEU A 59 3.25 3.41 -10.60
CA LEU A 59 2.58 2.23 -10.05
C LEU A 59 1.17 2.52 -9.49
N ARG A 60 0.89 3.77 -9.14
CA ARG A 60 -0.37 4.21 -8.51
C ARG A 60 -1.60 4.19 -9.42
N GLY A 61 -2.78 4.29 -8.80
CA GLY A 61 -4.04 4.53 -9.50
C GLY A 61 -4.57 3.35 -10.30
N ARG A 62 -4.10 2.14 -9.98
CA ARG A 62 -4.54 0.89 -10.59
C ARG A 62 -4.61 -0.18 -9.52
N TRP A 63 -5.70 -0.94 -9.53
CA TRP A 63 -5.82 -2.14 -8.71
C TRP A 63 -4.80 -3.19 -9.15
N ARG A 64 -4.18 -3.82 -8.16
CA ARG A 64 -3.21 -4.90 -8.31
C ARG A 64 -3.60 -6.03 -7.40
N ALA A 65 -2.96 -7.18 -7.57
CA ALA A 65 -3.15 -8.34 -6.74
C ALA A 65 -1.85 -8.65 -5.98
N MET A 66 -1.94 -8.85 -4.68
CA MET A 66 -0.84 -9.32 -3.83
C MET A 66 -1.15 -10.72 -3.33
N THR A 67 -0.15 -11.60 -3.35
CA THR A 67 -0.21 -12.86 -2.61
C THR A 67 0.24 -12.62 -1.17
N VAL A 68 -0.59 -13.00 -0.20
CA VAL A 68 -0.21 -12.96 1.22
C VAL A 68 0.23 -14.36 1.63
N PRO A 69 1.47 -14.55 2.15
CA PRO A 69 1.90 -15.82 2.70
C PRO A 69 0.90 -16.35 3.74
N GLY A 70 0.41 -17.57 3.55
CA GLY A 70 -0.63 -18.18 4.41
C GLY A 70 -2.08 -17.84 4.03
N SER A 71 -2.31 -17.12 2.92
CA SER A 71 -3.62 -16.93 2.31
C SER A 71 -3.70 -17.66 0.97
N ALA A 72 -4.79 -18.38 0.72
CA ALA A 72 -5.05 -19.01 -0.58
C ALA A 72 -5.43 -17.98 -1.66
N GLU A 73 -6.05 -16.88 -1.26
CA GLU A 73 -6.56 -15.86 -2.16
C GLU A 73 -5.58 -14.70 -2.34
N LYS A 74 -5.58 -14.14 -3.56
CA LYS A 74 -4.88 -12.89 -3.86
C LYS A 74 -5.70 -11.72 -3.34
N LEU A 75 -5.05 -10.85 -2.60
CA LEU A 75 -5.66 -9.66 -2.01
C LEU A 75 -5.54 -8.47 -2.97
N PRO A 76 -6.65 -7.79 -3.33
CA PRO A 76 -6.59 -6.57 -4.12
C PRO A 76 -5.91 -5.44 -3.34
N VAL A 77 -4.94 -4.80 -3.99
CA VAL A 77 -4.19 -3.67 -3.43
C VAL A 77 -4.19 -2.47 -4.36
N LEU A 78 -4.25 -1.28 -3.79
CA LEU A 78 -4.18 -0.02 -4.53
C LEU A 78 -2.95 0.78 -4.06
N PRO A 79 -1.91 0.93 -4.90
CA PRO A 79 -0.83 1.85 -4.60
C PRO A 79 -1.27 3.30 -4.78
N MET A 80 -0.84 4.17 -3.87
CA MET A 80 -1.02 5.63 -3.93
C MET A 80 0.21 6.36 -3.42
N ARG A 81 0.31 7.68 -3.67
CA ARG A 81 1.39 8.50 -3.12
C ARG A 81 1.35 8.49 -1.58
N HIS A 82 2.53 8.61 -0.96
CA HIS A 82 2.58 8.74 0.50
C HIS A 82 2.01 10.11 0.91
N PRO A 83 1.25 10.24 2.02
CA PRO A 83 0.67 11.50 2.45
C PRO A 83 1.66 12.66 2.61
N SER A 84 2.90 12.39 3.02
CA SER A 84 3.95 13.41 3.10
C SER A 84 4.31 14.04 1.74
N GLN A 85 3.95 13.41 0.62
CA GLN A 85 4.23 13.88 -0.73
C GLN A 85 3.11 14.76 -1.30
N LEU A 86 1.99 14.93 -0.58
CA LEU A 86 0.86 15.72 -1.06
C LEU A 86 1.16 17.23 -1.08
N THR A 87 2.05 17.69 -0.20
CA THR A 87 2.46 19.09 -0.16
C THR A 87 3.44 19.45 -1.26
N ALA A 88 4.11 18.46 -1.87
CA ALA A 88 5.16 18.67 -2.86
C ALA A 88 4.68 19.39 -4.14
N SER A 89 3.45 19.13 -4.59
CA SER A 89 2.87 19.84 -5.74
C SER A 89 1.35 19.69 -5.83
N ALA A 90 0.71 20.60 -6.57
CA ALA A 90 -0.72 20.49 -6.90
C ALA A 90 -1.03 19.21 -7.69
N ALA A 91 -0.12 18.77 -8.56
CA ALA A 91 -0.25 17.51 -9.29
C ALA A 91 -0.25 16.31 -8.33
N ALA A 92 0.60 16.30 -7.30
CA ALA A 92 0.63 15.23 -6.31
C ALA A 92 -0.67 15.13 -5.50
N ARG A 93 -1.30 16.27 -5.15
CA ARG A 93 -2.64 16.30 -4.52
C ARG A 93 -3.71 15.76 -5.46
N ARG A 94 -3.73 16.26 -6.70
CA ARG A 94 -4.70 15.82 -7.72
C ARG A 94 -4.60 14.31 -7.96
N ASP A 95 -3.38 13.80 -8.05
CA ASP A 95 -3.10 12.37 -8.16
C ASP A 95 -3.71 11.61 -6.98
N ALA A 96 -3.30 11.91 -5.75
CA ALA A 96 -3.82 11.19 -4.58
C ALA A 96 -5.35 11.28 -4.47
N TRP A 97 -5.94 12.42 -4.81
CA TRP A 97 -7.39 12.57 -4.85
C TRP A 97 -8.06 11.59 -5.82
N LYS A 98 -7.49 11.40 -7.02
CA LYS A 98 -7.98 10.39 -7.97
C LYS A 98 -7.87 8.97 -7.41
N ASP A 99 -6.81 8.64 -6.67
CA ASP A 99 -6.67 7.32 -6.03
C ASP A 99 -7.77 7.08 -4.98
N ILE A 100 -8.06 8.09 -4.16
CA ILE A 100 -9.10 8.00 -3.12
C ILE A 100 -10.50 7.92 -3.74
N LEU A 101 -10.76 8.66 -4.82
CA LEU A 101 -12.02 8.53 -5.56
C LEU A 101 -12.19 7.13 -6.15
N LEU A 102 -11.14 6.56 -6.74
CA LEU A 102 -11.15 5.18 -7.22
C LEU A 102 -11.45 4.19 -6.09
N LEU A 103 -10.77 4.33 -4.94
CA LEU A 103 -11.03 3.52 -3.75
C LEU A 103 -12.50 3.61 -3.32
N ARG A 104 -13.05 4.82 -3.23
CA ARG A 104 -14.46 5.05 -2.84
C ARG A 104 -15.41 4.33 -3.78
N THR A 105 -15.25 4.51 -5.10
CA THR A 105 -16.10 3.84 -6.10
C THR A 105 -16.08 2.33 -5.93
N THR A 106 -14.90 1.73 -5.68
CA THR A 106 -14.80 0.28 -5.46
C THR A 106 -15.43 -0.17 -4.13
N LEU A 107 -15.34 0.65 -3.07
CA LEU A 107 -16.01 0.37 -1.79
C LEU A 107 -17.54 0.47 -1.89
N ASP A 108 -18.06 1.36 -2.74
CA ASP A 108 -19.50 1.50 -2.95
C ASP A 108 -20.08 0.33 -3.76
N GLN A 109 -19.34 -0.18 -4.76
CA GLN A 109 -19.70 -1.39 -5.50
C GLN A 109 -19.81 -2.63 -4.59
N ASP A 110 -18.94 -2.72 -3.59
CA ASP A 110 -18.95 -3.82 -2.63
C ASP A 110 -20.15 -3.86 -1.70
N LYS A 111 -20.75 -2.70 -1.43
CA LYS A 111 -21.98 -2.61 -0.64
C LYS A 111 -23.21 -3.04 -1.44
N GLN A 112 -23.10 -2.98 -2.77
CA GLN A 112 -24.19 -3.32 -3.69
C GLN A 112 -24.18 -4.80 -4.06
N THR A 113 -23.08 -5.51 -3.83
CA THR A 113 -23.00 -6.97 -4.00
C THR A 113 -23.51 -7.62 -2.72
N PRO A 114 -24.63 -8.38 -2.76
CA PRO A 114 -25.24 -8.98 -1.57
C PRO A 114 -24.36 -10.05 -0.91
#